data_AF-A0A9X3EJ92-F1
#
_entry.id   AF-A0A9X3EJ92-F1
#
_cell.length_a   1.000
_cell.length_b   1.000
_cell.length_c   1.000
_cell.angle_alpha   90.00
_cell.angle_beta   90.00
_cell.angle_gamma   90.00
#
_symmetry.space_group_name_H-M   'P 1'
#
loop_
_entity.id
_entity.type
_entity.pdbx_description
1 polymer ?
#
loop_
_entity_poly.entity_id
_entity_poly.type
_entity_poly.pdbx_seq_one_letter_code
_entity_poly.pdbx_strand_id
1 'polypeptide(L)'
;MTAPDSQDRARDGFYRLLAAAMTYGWARLMAFLAWMALLVSTYASLDGVIGEGTVAPLGLVTLKTVPLLLAVLVALPNVMLHIVARMILFRFSRRNFNLLCRDAPAEAALPDEVKARCQATWAYERGRAQMRYESGLLPQVGVFGLLASAMLAFCILGIHLPPSQLFPNLGGELPTWHIWVAWTVLSTATTSFMLSVGRILVRIAGYDATTRTFADAARSFGLCVVSGGLLACLTVSSTDPKTAQASIAMGIAVGLLGDRAFIAVSNRAAALLGTEVEAVEPGIGLRVIEGVGAEDSQRLQEENVTSVHALAFVPAPRLFFNSSLNLQRICDWQDQALLFVYVGESRAKALREQFQIRGAIDAQRLGRGFEDMPAEVQQQLVVSLNFPSPTHARQLFARLAVDPRIDELRAYRAAELTLEPLLDDRRA
;
A
#
# COMPACT_ATOMS: atom_id res chain seq x y z
N MET A 1 49.29 4.95 32.54
CA MET A 1 48.13 4.78 31.64
C MET A 1 48.17 3.36 31.10
N THR A 2 47.48 2.45 31.76
CA THR A 2 47.36 1.04 31.36
C THR A 2 46.38 0.94 30.21
N ALA A 3 46.77 0.28 29.12
CA ALA A 3 45.91 0.08 27.96
C ALA A 3 44.64 -0.68 28.39
N PRO A 4 43.44 -0.27 27.95
CA PRO A 4 42.22 -0.95 28.32
C PRO A 4 42.27 -2.40 27.84
N ASP A 5 41.89 -3.29 28.76
CA ASP A 5 41.95 -4.73 28.65
C ASP A 5 41.13 -5.20 27.44
N SER A 6 41.61 -6.24 26.77
CA SER A 6 41.01 -6.73 25.53
C SER A 6 39.55 -7.19 25.69
N GLN A 7 39.19 -7.64 26.90
CA GLN A 7 37.83 -8.01 27.26
C GLN A 7 36.88 -6.80 27.38
N ASP A 8 37.36 -5.65 27.85
CA ASP A 8 36.55 -4.44 27.97
C ASP A 8 36.18 -3.87 26.59
N ARG A 9 37.08 -3.98 25.60
CA ARG A 9 36.78 -3.58 24.21
C ARG A 9 35.74 -4.47 23.55
N ALA A 10 35.75 -5.78 23.83
CA ALA A 10 34.78 -6.72 23.30
C ALA A 10 33.39 -6.49 23.91
N ARG A 11 33.33 -6.23 25.23
CA ARG A 11 32.09 -5.83 25.91
C ARG A 11 31.54 -4.51 25.38
N ASP A 12 32.38 -3.48 25.26
CA ASP A 12 31.97 -2.19 24.72
C ASP A 12 31.47 -2.29 23.27
N GLY A 13 32.11 -3.12 22.44
CA GLY A 13 31.64 -3.41 21.09
C GLY A 13 30.26 -4.07 21.08
N PHE A 14 30.05 -5.05 21.96
CA PHE A 14 28.75 -5.73 22.10
C PHE A 14 27.66 -4.79 22.59
N TYR A 15 27.93 -3.96 23.62
CA TYR A 15 26.97 -2.97 24.12
C TYR A 15 26.63 -1.88 23.10
N ARG A 16 27.60 -1.42 22.30
CA ARG A 16 27.33 -0.49 21.19
C ARG A 16 26.51 -1.13 20.09
N LEU A 17 26.73 -2.40 19.80
CA LEU A 17 25.96 -3.16 18.81
C LEU A 17 24.53 -3.43 19.32
N LEU A 18 24.37 -3.68 20.62
CA LEU A 18 23.08 -3.80 21.30
C LEU A 18 22.32 -2.46 21.37
N ALA A 19 23.02 -1.37 21.68
CA ALA A 19 22.44 -0.03 21.68
C ALA A 19 22.04 0.39 20.26
N ALA A 20 22.89 0.13 19.26
CA ALA A 20 22.55 0.32 17.86
C ALA A 20 21.35 -0.54 17.45
N ALA A 21 21.29 -1.81 17.87
CA ALA A 21 20.15 -2.70 17.63
C ALA A 21 18.85 -2.24 18.29
N MET A 22 18.93 -1.70 19.51
CA MET A 22 17.78 -1.11 20.21
C MET A 22 17.26 0.13 19.48
N THR A 23 18.15 0.97 18.94
CA THR A 23 17.77 2.14 18.13
C THR A 23 17.24 1.76 16.73
N TYR A 24 17.74 0.67 16.14
CA TYR A 24 17.30 0.20 14.82
C TYR A 24 15.95 -0.55 14.85
N GLY A 25 15.52 -0.99 16.04
CA GLY A 25 14.32 -1.78 16.25
C GLY A 25 14.57 -3.28 16.05
N TRP A 26 14.24 -4.08 17.06
CA TRP A 26 14.54 -5.51 17.13
C TRP A 26 14.07 -6.31 15.89
N ALA A 27 12.88 -5.97 15.38
CA ALA A 27 12.33 -6.62 14.18
C ALA A 27 13.22 -6.42 12.93
N ARG A 28 13.87 -5.25 12.78
CA ARG A 28 14.73 -4.97 11.62
C ARG A 28 16.03 -5.77 11.70
N LEU A 29 16.61 -5.87 12.90
CA LEU A 29 17.78 -6.72 13.12
C LEU A 29 17.45 -8.19 12.84
N MET A 30 16.33 -8.70 13.35
CA MET A 30 15.92 -10.09 13.11
C MET A 30 15.68 -10.36 11.62
N ALA A 31 15.04 -9.46 10.89
CA ALA A 31 14.86 -9.60 9.44
C ALA A 31 16.20 -9.60 8.68
N PHE A 32 17.15 -8.74 9.07
CA PHE A 32 18.49 -8.72 8.50
C PHE A 32 19.27 -10.00 8.79
N LEU A 33 19.25 -10.48 10.03
CA LEU A 33 19.90 -11.73 10.42
C LEU A 33 19.28 -12.94 9.70
N ALA A 34 17.96 -13.00 9.58
CA ALA A 34 17.27 -14.02 8.81
C ALA A 34 17.67 -14.00 7.33
N TRP A 35 17.78 -12.80 6.74
CA TRP A 35 18.25 -12.64 5.36
C TRP A 35 19.71 -13.09 5.19
N MET A 36 20.60 -12.71 6.11
CA MET A 36 22.00 -13.16 6.10
C MET A 36 22.12 -14.68 6.25
N ALA A 37 21.36 -15.27 7.17
CA ALA A 37 21.30 -16.72 7.35
C ALA A 37 20.81 -17.42 6.07
N LEU A 38 19.82 -16.87 5.38
CA LEU A 38 19.35 -17.37 4.10
C LEU A 38 20.47 -17.38 3.04
N LEU A 39 21.22 -16.28 2.90
CA LEU A 39 22.32 -16.18 1.94
C LEU A 39 23.44 -17.19 2.24
N VAL A 40 23.86 -17.25 3.51
CA VAL A 40 24.92 -18.17 3.95
C VAL A 40 24.48 -19.62 3.78
N SER A 41 23.25 -19.96 4.15
CA SER A 41 22.71 -21.31 3.98
C SER A 41 22.63 -21.72 2.50
N THR A 42 22.18 -20.80 1.63
CA THR A 42 22.09 -21.07 0.19
C THR A 42 23.48 -21.30 -0.41
N TYR A 43 24.47 -20.48 -0.05
CA TYR A 43 25.85 -20.67 -0.46
C TYR A 43 26.40 -22.02 0.01
N ALA A 44 26.26 -22.32 1.31
CA ALA A 44 26.78 -23.54 1.92
C ALA A 44 26.16 -24.80 1.31
N SER A 45 24.85 -24.78 1.01
CA SER A 45 24.15 -25.89 0.36
C SER A 45 24.60 -26.12 -1.09
N LEU A 46 25.02 -25.06 -1.80
CA LEU A 46 25.48 -25.16 -3.19
C LEU A 46 26.97 -25.47 -3.33
N ASP A 47 27.79 -25.11 -2.33
CA ASP A 47 29.25 -25.25 -2.38
C ASP A 47 29.69 -26.71 -2.63
N GLY A 48 28.98 -27.68 -2.03
CA GLY A 48 29.25 -29.11 -2.23
C GLY A 48 28.71 -29.71 -3.53
N VAL A 49 27.89 -28.95 -4.28
CA VAL A 49 27.12 -29.48 -5.42
C VAL A 49 27.57 -28.88 -6.74
N ILE A 50 27.94 -27.59 -6.77
CA ILE A 50 28.25 -26.86 -8.01
C ILE A 50 29.55 -26.07 -7.87
N GLY A 51 30.48 -26.26 -8.81
CA GLY A 51 31.52 -25.28 -9.11
C GLY A 51 32.90 -25.86 -9.46
N GLU A 52 33.43 -25.40 -10.60
CA GLU A 52 34.87 -25.28 -10.90
C GLU A 52 35.25 -23.78 -10.79
N GLY A 53 36.41 -23.49 -10.19
CA GLY A 53 36.95 -22.13 -10.05
C GLY A 53 36.72 -21.48 -8.67
N THR A 54 37.76 -20.79 -8.18
CA THR A 54 37.79 -20.13 -6.86
C THR A 54 38.12 -18.65 -7.00
N VAL A 55 37.43 -17.81 -6.23
CA VAL A 55 37.75 -16.38 -6.09
C VAL A 55 38.08 -16.09 -4.64
N ALA A 56 39.14 -15.33 -4.40
CA ALA A 56 39.52 -14.86 -3.08
C ALA A 56 39.22 -13.36 -2.95
N PRO A 57 37.98 -12.95 -2.62
CA PRO A 57 37.69 -11.54 -2.35
C PRO A 57 38.63 -11.03 -1.24
N LEU A 58 39.42 -10.00 -1.57
CA LEU A 58 40.37 -9.36 -0.66
C LEU A 58 41.47 -10.30 -0.10
N GLY A 59 41.67 -11.48 -0.69
CA GLY A 59 42.66 -12.46 -0.23
C GLY A 59 42.35 -13.13 1.11
N LEU A 60 41.15 -12.94 1.67
CA LEU A 60 40.82 -13.39 3.03
C LEU A 60 40.14 -14.78 3.06
N VAL A 61 39.30 -15.09 2.07
CA VAL A 61 38.52 -16.35 2.02
C VAL A 61 38.44 -16.83 0.57
N THR A 62 38.76 -18.09 0.31
CA THR A 62 38.57 -18.71 -1.02
C THR A 62 37.13 -19.21 -1.16
N LEU A 63 36.37 -18.64 -2.09
CA LEU A 63 34.97 -18.98 -2.36
C LEU A 63 34.81 -19.52 -3.78
N LYS A 64 33.95 -20.53 -3.97
CA LYS A 64 33.56 -20.98 -5.31
C LYS A 64 32.71 -19.93 -6.03
N THR A 65 32.99 -19.72 -7.32
CA THR A 65 32.39 -18.66 -8.16
C THR A 65 30.88 -18.84 -8.38
N VAL A 66 30.44 -20.02 -8.78
CA VAL A 66 29.04 -20.27 -9.17
C VAL A 66 28.08 -20.20 -7.96
N PRO A 67 28.37 -20.88 -6.82
CA PRO A 67 27.57 -20.72 -5.61
C PRO A 67 27.52 -19.26 -5.12
N LEU A 68 28.64 -18.54 -5.24
CA LEU A 68 28.70 -17.13 -4.86
C LEU A 68 27.79 -16.27 -5.75
N LEU A 69 27.83 -16.46 -7.07
CA LEU A 69 26.97 -15.74 -8.01
C LEU A 69 25.48 -15.99 -7.72
N LEU A 70 25.10 -17.24 -7.46
CA LEU A 70 23.73 -17.61 -7.13
C LEU A 70 23.29 -17.03 -5.78
N ALA A 71 24.15 -17.03 -4.77
CA ALA A 71 23.88 -16.36 -3.50
C ALA A 71 23.72 -14.84 -3.66
N VAL A 72 24.54 -14.20 -4.52
CA VAL A 72 24.38 -12.78 -4.85
C VAL A 72 23.05 -12.53 -5.56
N LEU A 73 22.63 -13.39 -6.48
CA LEU A 73 21.32 -13.30 -7.14
C LEU A 73 20.17 -13.36 -6.13
N VAL A 74 20.26 -14.23 -5.12
CA VAL A 74 19.30 -14.30 -3.99
C VAL A 74 19.28 -13.00 -3.19
N ALA A 75 20.41 -12.30 -3.05
CA ALA A 75 20.52 -11.05 -2.30
C ALA A 75 19.84 -9.86 -3.02
N LEU A 76 19.81 -9.86 -4.36
CA LEU A 76 19.41 -8.70 -5.16
C LEU A 76 18.00 -8.14 -4.85
N PRO A 77 16.94 -8.95 -4.68
CA PRO A 77 15.60 -8.40 -4.42
C PRO A 77 15.54 -7.50 -3.19
N ASN A 78 16.16 -7.95 -2.08
CA ASN A 78 16.16 -7.21 -0.84
C ASN A 78 17.00 -5.92 -0.94
N VAL A 79 18.17 -5.99 -1.58
CA VAL A 79 19.02 -4.82 -1.83
C VAL A 79 18.30 -3.79 -2.69
N MET A 80 17.68 -4.22 -3.78
CA MET A 80 16.98 -3.32 -4.68
C MET A 80 15.80 -2.63 -3.98
N LEU A 81 14.98 -3.37 -3.23
CA LEU A 81 13.87 -2.78 -2.48
C LEU A 81 14.35 -1.79 -1.40
N HIS A 82 15.49 -2.06 -0.75
CA HIS A 82 16.09 -1.10 0.19
C HIS A 82 16.56 0.19 -0.49
N ILE A 83 17.14 0.11 -1.68
CA ILE A 83 17.50 1.29 -2.49
C ILE A 83 16.24 2.09 -2.84
N VAL A 84 15.19 1.41 -3.31
CA VAL A 84 13.90 2.03 -3.65
C VAL A 84 13.27 2.71 -2.42
N ALA A 85 13.33 2.08 -1.25
CA ALA A 85 12.83 2.66 0.00
C ALA A 85 13.61 3.91 0.42
N ARG A 86 14.93 3.93 0.21
CA ARG A 86 15.76 5.12 0.47
C ARG A 86 15.43 6.26 -0.49
N MET A 87 15.16 5.97 -1.76
CA MET A 87 14.69 6.97 -2.73
C MET A 87 13.37 7.61 -2.29
N ILE A 88 12.46 6.82 -1.72
CA ILE A 88 11.21 7.32 -1.13
C ILE A 88 11.50 8.28 0.02
N LEU A 89 12.30 7.86 1.00
CA LEU A 89 12.60 8.68 2.16
C LEU A 89 13.21 10.04 1.79
N PHE A 90 13.96 10.10 0.68
CA PHE A 90 14.57 11.34 0.19
C PHE A 90 13.58 12.28 -0.55
N ARG A 91 12.50 11.76 -1.16
CA ARG A 91 11.66 12.54 -2.10
C ARG A 91 10.38 13.14 -1.51
N PHE A 92 10.05 12.94 -0.24
CA PHE A 92 8.75 13.35 0.28
C PHE A 92 8.70 14.82 0.76
N SER A 93 8.27 15.72 -0.13
CA SER A 93 7.99 17.13 0.18
C SER A 93 6.59 17.38 0.78
N ARG A 94 5.59 16.55 0.45
CA ARG A 94 4.19 16.76 0.87
C ARG A 94 3.95 16.68 2.39
N ARG A 95 4.92 16.18 3.16
CA ARG A 95 4.80 16.08 4.62
C ARG A 95 5.08 17.39 5.35
N ASN A 96 5.60 18.37 4.62
CA ASN A 96 5.93 19.69 5.16
C ASN A 96 4.84 20.72 4.88
N PHE A 97 3.66 20.30 4.41
CA PHE A 97 2.57 21.24 4.20
C PHE A 97 1.94 21.66 5.53
N ASN A 98 1.87 22.98 5.73
CA ASN A 98 1.11 23.64 6.77
C ASN A 98 -0.19 24.17 6.21
N LEU A 99 -1.23 24.08 7.04
CA LEU A 99 -2.56 24.58 6.73
C LEU A 99 -2.69 26.02 7.20
N LEU A 100 -2.84 26.96 6.28
CA LEU A 100 -3.19 28.34 6.60
C LEU A 100 -4.68 28.57 6.30
N CYS A 101 -5.49 28.72 7.34
CA CYS A 101 -6.88 29.12 7.19
C CYS A 101 -6.92 30.63 6.92
N ARG A 102 -7.35 31.04 5.72
CA ARG A 102 -7.56 32.45 5.42
C ARG A 102 -8.75 32.99 6.19
N ASP A 103 -8.69 34.26 6.55
CA ASP A 103 -9.86 34.97 7.05
C ASP A 103 -10.82 35.26 5.89
N ALA A 104 -12.01 34.69 6.03
CA ALA A 104 -13.10 34.91 5.09
C ALA A 104 -13.83 36.23 5.43
N PRO A 105 -14.52 36.87 4.46
CA PRO A 105 -15.42 37.98 4.75
C PRO A 105 -16.47 37.58 5.81
N ALA A 106 -16.97 38.55 6.59
CA ALA A 106 -17.76 38.32 7.81
C ALA A 106 -18.94 37.34 7.64
N GLU A 107 -19.62 37.36 6.49
CA GLU A 107 -20.75 36.46 6.17
C GLU A 107 -20.34 34.98 5.98
N ALA A 108 -19.07 34.73 5.65
CA ALA A 108 -18.52 33.40 5.44
C ALA A 108 -17.50 33.01 6.52
N ALA A 109 -17.31 33.87 7.53
CA ALA A 109 -16.38 33.65 8.62
C ALA A 109 -16.73 32.37 9.38
N LEU A 110 -15.71 31.52 9.57
CA LEU A 110 -15.83 30.31 10.36
C LEU A 110 -15.45 30.63 11.81
N PRO A 111 -16.09 30.01 12.82
CA PRO A 111 -15.70 30.15 14.21
C PRO A 111 -14.23 29.76 14.42
N ASP A 112 -13.52 30.50 15.28
CA ASP A 112 -12.10 30.24 15.54
C ASP A 112 -11.85 28.85 16.14
N GLU A 113 -12.82 28.31 16.90
CA GLU A 113 -12.79 26.94 17.41
C GLU A 113 -12.72 25.90 16.28
N VAL A 114 -13.43 26.14 15.16
CA VAL A 114 -13.42 25.25 13.99
C VAL A 114 -12.06 25.33 13.30
N LYS A 115 -11.51 26.54 13.12
CA LYS A 115 -10.17 26.74 12.53
C LYS A 115 -9.10 26.02 13.37
N ALA A 116 -9.13 26.21 14.69
CA ALA A 116 -8.20 25.58 15.63
C ALA A 116 -8.31 24.05 15.59
N ARG A 117 -9.53 23.50 15.57
CA ARG A 117 -9.75 22.05 15.44
C ARG A 117 -9.24 21.49 14.11
N CYS A 118 -9.45 22.21 13.01
CA CYS A 118 -8.93 21.83 11.69
C CYS A 118 -7.40 21.80 11.66
N GLN A 119 -6.75 22.81 12.25
CA GLN A 119 -5.29 22.88 12.39
C GLN A 119 -4.74 21.75 13.27
N ALA A 120 -5.37 21.49 14.42
CA ALA A 120 -4.98 20.40 15.31
C ALA A 120 -5.10 19.03 14.62
N THR A 121 -6.19 18.79 13.90
CA THR A 121 -6.41 17.55 13.14
C THR A 121 -5.40 17.41 11.99
N TRP A 122 -5.09 18.52 11.32
CA TRP A 122 -4.06 18.56 10.27
C TRP A 122 -2.69 18.18 10.82
N ALA A 123 -2.26 18.83 11.92
CA ALA A 123 -0.98 18.56 12.56
C ALA A 123 -0.89 17.12 13.06
N TYR A 124 -1.97 16.60 13.67
CA TYR A 124 -2.05 15.22 14.13
C TYR A 124 -1.90 14.22 12.98
N GLU A 125 -2.68 14.35 11.90
CA GLU A 125 -2.61 13.42 10.77
C GLU A 125 -1.28 13.55 10.00
N ARG A 126 -0.70 14.76 9.95
CA ARG A 126 0.67 15.00 9.41
C ARG A 126 1.71 14.20 10.20
N GLY A 127 1.74 14.35 11.52
CA GLY A 127 2.65 13.61 12.40
C GLY A 127 2.43 12.10 12.31
N ARG A 128 1.18 11.66 12.25
CA ARG A 128 0.83 10.24 12.08
C ARG A 128 1.29 9.69 10.72
N ALA A 129 1.18 10.48 9.65
CA ALA A 129 1.67 10.09 8.33
C ALA A 129 3.21 9.98 8.35
N GLN A 130 3.91 10.98 8.90
CA GLN A 130 5.36 10.95 9.05
C GLN A 130 5.84 9.72 9.83
N MET A 131 5.25 9.47 11.01
CA MET A 131 5.56 8.29 11.83
C MET A 131 5.34 6.97 11.10
N ARG A 132 4.25 6.83 10.34
CA ARG A 132 3.98 5.63 9.53
C ARG A 132 5.08 5.35 8.51
N TYR A 133 5.64 6.38 7.90
CA TYR A 133 6.72 6.19 6.93
C TYR A 133 8.08 5.92 7.58
N GLU A 134 8.45 6.69 8.60
CA GLU A 134 9.75 6.54 9.27
C GLU A 134 9.87 5.18 9.99
N SER A 135 8.80 4.77 10.67
CA SER A 135 8.79 3.52 11.41
C SER A 135 8.35 2.33 10.55
N GLY A 136 7.35 2.52 9.68
CA GLY A 136 6.64 1.43 8.99
C GLY A 136 7.13 1.09 7.57
N LEU A 137 7.83 1.99 6.85
CA LEU A 137 8.27 1.70 5.48
C LEU A 137 9.33 0.60 5.43
N LEU A 138 10.43 0.79 6.17
CA LEU A 138 11.58 -0.13 6.13
C LEU A 138 11.23 -1.57 6.56
N PRO A 139 10.41 -1.81 7.59
CA PRO A 139 9.97 -3.17 7.91
C PRO A 139 9.21 -3.84 6.77
N GLN A 140 8.27 -3.15 6.11
CA GLN A 140 7.49 -3.73 5.00
C GLN A 140 8.38 -4.04 3.80
N VAL A 141 9.32 -3.15 3.50
CA VAL A 141 10.37 -3.34 2.48
C VAL A 141 11.23 -4.56 2.80
N GLY A 142 11.66 -4.70 4.06
CA GLY A 142 12.46 -5.83 4.52
C GLY A 142 11.71 -7.16 4.44
N VAL A 143 10.43 -7.19 4.82
CA VAL A 143 9.58 -8.39 4.69
C VAL A 143 9.41 -8.78 3.22
N PHE A 144 9.11 -7.81 2.35
CA PHE A 144 8.96 -8.08 0.92
C PHE A 144 10.27 -8.58 0.30
N GLY A 145 11.39 -7.94 0.63
CA GLY A 145 12.72 -8.33 0.17
C GLY A 145 13.13 -9.71 0.66
N LEU A 146 12.89 -10.02 1.93
CA LEU A 146 13.14 -11.35 2.49
C LEU A 146 12.29 -12.41 1.82
N LEU A 147 11.00 -12.16 1.59
CA LEU A 147 10.09 -13.09 0.92
C LEU A 147 10.54 -13.37 -0.52
N ALA A 148 10.91 -12.33 -1.28
CA ALA A 148 11.41 -12.47 -2.64
C ALA A 148 12.76 -13.22 -2.69
N SER A 149 13.70 -12.88 -1.80
CA SER A 149 14.96 -13.59 -1.64
C SER A 149 14.76 -15.06 -1.26
N ALA A 150 13.89 -15.35 -0.29
CA ALA A 150 13.60 -16.72 0.14
C ALA A 150 13.01 -17.56 -0.99
N MET A 151 12.14 -16.98 -1.82
CA MET A 151 11.58 -17.68 -2.97
C MET A 151 12.64 -17.98 -4.04
N LEU A 152 13.53 -17.02 -4.34
CA LEU A 152 14.66 -17.27 -5.24
C LEU A 152 15.59 -18.35 -4.70
N ALA A 153 15.93 -18.30 -3.41
CA ALA A 153 16.77 -19.31 -2.77
C ALA A 153 16.14 -20.70 -2.87
N PHE A 154 14.86 -20.82 -2.53
CA PHE A 154 14.12 -22.08 -2.62
C PHE A 154 14.12 -22.65 -4.04
N CYS A 155 13.85 -21.82 -5.05
CA CYS A 155 13.88 -22.28 -6.45
C CYS A 155 15.28 -22.67 -6.92
N ILE A 156 16.31 -21.88 -6.58
CA ILE A 156 17.71 -22.18 -6.94
C ILE A 156 18.15 -23.50 -6.30
N LEU A 157 17.87 -23.69 -5.01
CA LEU A 157 18.16 -24.94 -4.32
C LEU A 157 17.36 -26.10 -4.91
N GLY A 158 16.07 -25.90 -5.22
CA GLY A 158 15.22 -26.92 -5.85
C GLY A 158 15.68 -27.34 -7.25
N ILE A 159 16.33 -26.45 -8.01
CA ILE A 159 16.86 -26.76 -9.35
C ILE A 159 18.20 -27.50 -9.25
N HIS A 160 19.03 -27.12 -8.27
CA HIS A 160 20.44 -27.49 -8.27
C HIS A 160 20.80 -28.58 -7.27
N LEU A 161 20.05 -28.75 -6.18
CA LEU A 161 20.31 -29.83 -5.24
C LEU A 161 19.90 -31.18 -5.83
N PRO A 162 20.67 -32.24 -5.57
CA PRO A 162 20.32 -33.57 -6.03
C PRO A 162 18.99 -34.02 -5.38
N PRO A 163 18.14 -34.77 -6.11
CA PRO A 163 16.82 -35.15 -5.61
C PRO A 163 16.88 -35.98 -4.32
N SER A 164 17.98 -36.71 -4.09
CA SER A 164 18.22 -37.51 -2.89
C SER A 164 18.37 -36.67 -1.62
N GLN A 165 18.80 -35.41 -1.74
CA GLN A 165 18.88 -34.48 -0.62
C GLN A 165 17.54 -33.79 -0.35
N LEU A 166 16.74 -33.55 -1.40
CA LEU A 166 15.41 -32.93 -1.29
C LEU A 166 14.34 -33.92 -0.80
N PHE A 167 14.46 -35.19 -1.22
CA PHE A 167 13.48 -36.24 -0.95
C PHE A 167 14.14 -37.48 -0.32
N PRO A 168 14.76 -37.36 0.87
CA PRO A 168 15.54 -38.44 1.47
C PRO A 168 14.71 -39.68 1.82
N ASN A 169 13.39 -39.54 1.95
CA ASN A 169 12.48 -40.60 2.39
C ASN A 169 11.70 -41.27 1.25
N LEU A 170 11.88 -40.83 0.01
CA LEU A 170 11.25 -41.44 -1.16
C LEU A 170 12.17 -42.56 -1.68
N GLY A 171 11.84 -43.81 -1.36
CA GLY A 171 12.49 -44.98 -1.98
C GLY A 171 12.04 -45.13 -3.43
N GLY A 172 12.98 -45.29 -4.37
CA GLY A 172 12.70 -45.52 -5.79
C GLY A 172 13.39 -44.54 -6.75
N GLU A 173 12.94 -44.49 -8.01
CA GLU A 173 13.37 -43.46 -8.96
C GLU A 173 12.90 -42.09 -8.48
N LEU A 174 13.85 -41.22 -8.16
CA LEU A 174 13.55 -39.92 -7.60
C LEU A 174 12.89 -39.02 -8.68
N PRO A 175 11.77 -38.37 -8.36
CA PRO A 175 11.03 -37.58 -9.34
C PRO A 175 11.86 -36.39 -9.81
N THR A 176 11.98 -36.18 -11.13
CA THR A 176 12.67 -35.01 -11.71
C THR A 176 11.73 -33.83 -12.02
N TRP A 177 10.42 -34.00 -11.86
CA TRP A 177 9.42 -32.95 -12.11
C TRP A 177 9.57 -31.72 -11.20
N HIS A 178 10.18 -31.88 -10.01
CA HIS A 178 10.42 -30.77 -9.07
C HIS A 178 11.28 -29.66 -9.68
N ILE A 179 12.20 -30.00 -10.59
CA ILE A 179 13.05 -29.03 -11.30
C ILE A 179 12.18 -28.11 -12.15
N TRP A 180 11.20 -28.66 -12.86
CA TRP A 180 10.28 -27.90 -13.70
C TRP A 180 9.32 -27.04 -12.89
N VAL A 181 8.82 -27.55 -11.77
CA VAL A 181 8.05 -26.76 -10.81
C VAL A 181 8.88 -25.59 -10.29
N ALA A 182 10.14 -25.83 -9.91
CA ALA A 182 11.03 -24.77 -9.45
C ALA A 182 11.30 -23.72 -10.54
N TRP A 183 11.44 -24.10 -11.81
CA TRP A 183 11.55 -23.17 -12.94
C TRP A 183 10.28 -22.33 -13.16
N THR A 184 9.08 -22.93 -13.05
CA THR A 184 7.82 -22.17 -13.12
C THR A 184 7.75 -21.15 -11.99
N VAL A 185 8.01 -21.57 -10.75
CA VAL A 185 7.94 -20.69 -9.58
C VAL A 185 9.00 -19.58 -9.69
N LEU A 186 10.21 -19.91 -10.16
CA LEU A 186 11.28 -18.94 -10.39
C LEU A 186 10.89 -17.88 -11.42
N SER A 187 10.32 -18.29 -12.56
CA SER A 187 9.90 -17.33 -13.59
C SER A 187 8.69 -16.50 -13.12
N THR A 188 7.72 -17.09 -12.42
CA THR A 188 6.61 -16.35 -11.79
C THR A 188 7.11 -15.33 -10.79
N ALA A 189 7.99 -15.73 -9.86
CA ALA A 189 8.56 -14.85 -8.86
C ALA A 189 9.30 -13.69 -9.52
N THR A 190 10.18 -13.99 -10.48
CA THR A 190 10.99 -12.97 -11.16
C THR A 190 10.11 -11.97 -11.92
N THR A 191 9.16 -12.45 -12.72
CA THR A 191 8.25 -11.57 -13.48
C THR A 191 7.36 -10.73 -12.55
N SER A 192 6.74 -11.34 -11.55
CA SER A 192 5.86 -10.64 -10.60
C SER A 192 6.63 -9.58 -9.78
N PHE A 193 7.85 -9.91 -9.34
CA PHE A 193 8.71 -9.00 -8.61
C PHE A 193 9.13 -7.79 -9.48
N MET A 194 9.55 -8.02 -10.73
CA MET A 194 9.93 -6.94 -11.64
C MET A 194 8.76 -5.99 -11.96
N LEU A 195 7.56 -6.54 -12.19
CA LEU A 195 6.36 -5.74 -12.39
C LEU A 195 6.00 -4.93 -11.14
N SER A 196 6.11 -5.54 -9.96
CA SER A 196 5.83 -4.89 -8.68
C SER A 196 6.79 -3.72 -8.44
N VAL A 197 8.08 -3.93 -8.67
CA VAL A 197 9.11 -2.88 -8.55
C VAL A 197 8.88 -1.77 -9.57
N GLY A 198 8.56 -2.10 -10.82
CA GLY A 198 8.21 -1.12 -11.84
C GLY A 198 7.03 -0.24 -11.43
N ARG A 199 5.94 -0.84 -10.92
CA ARG A 199 4.78 -0.11 -10.39
C ARG A 199 5.14 0.78 -9.21
N ILE A 200 5.96 0.27 -8.28
CA ILE A 200 6.46 1.05 -7.14
C ILE A 200 7.25 2.25 -7.65
N LEU A 201 8.19 2.08 -8.58
CA LEU A 201 9.00 3.17 -9.13
C LEU A 201 8.16 4.23 -9.84
N VAL A 202 7.14 3.84 -10.61
CA VAL A 202 6.19 4.78 -11.21
C VAL A 202 5.43 5.55 -10.13
N ARG A 203 4.97 4.88 -9.07
CA ARG A 203 4.31 5.55 -7.92
C ARG A 203 5.27 6.50 -7.19
N ILE A 204 6.54 6.16 -7.07
CA ILE A 204 7.56 7.05 -6.49
C ILE A 204 7.74 8.30 -7.36
N ALA A 205 7.82 8.12 -8.68
CA ALA A 205 7.91 9.23 -9.62
C ALA A 205 6.67 10.15 -9.55
N GLY A 206 5.49 9.57 -9.32
CA GLY A 206 4.23 10.30 -9.11
C GLY A 206 4.00 10.85 -7.69
N TYR A 207 4.97 10.73 -6.77
CA TYR A 207 4.82 11.10 -5.35
C TYR A 207 3.65 10.42 -4.63
N ASP A 208 3.34 9.18 -5.02
CA ASP A 208 2.17 8.41 -4.60
C ASP A 208 2.55 7.06 -3.94
N ALA A 209 3.84 6.81 -3.71
CA ALA A 209 4.30 5.57 -3.09
C ALA A 209 4.14 5.61 -1.57
N THR A 210 3.27 4.75 -1.05
CA THR A 210 2.99 4.60 0.38
C THR A 210 3.58 3.33 0.98
N THR A 211 3.61 3.22 2.30
CA THR A 211 3.98 1.96 2.98
C THR A 211 3.07 0.81 2.56
N ARG A 212 1.78 1.09 2.31
CA ARG A 212 0.82 0.10 1.81
C ARG A 212 1.15 -0.39 0.42
N THR A 213 1.69 0.47 -0.44
CA THR A 213 2.12 0.05 -1.79
C THR A 213 3.11 -1.13 -1.73
N PHE A 214 4.01 -1.16 -0.73
CA PHE A 214 4.93 -2.30 -0.54
C PHE A 214 4.23 -3.52 0.05
N ALA A 215 3.33 -3.33 1.02
CA ALA A 215 2.58 -4.43 1.61
C ALA A 215 1.68 -5.12 0.57
N ASP A 216 1.00 -4.33 -0.26
CA ASP A 216 0.14 -4.83 -1.35
C ASP A 216 0.97 -5.51 -2.44
N ALA A 217 2.13 -4.95 -2.79
CA ALA A 217 3.07 -5.60 -3.70
C ALA A 217 3.58 -6.94 -3.14
N ALA A 218 3.92 -7.01 -1.85
CA ALA A 218 4.36 -8.25 -1.20
C ALA A 218 3.24 -9.30 -1.17
N ARG A 219 2.01 -8.88 -0.84
CA ARG A 219 0.81 -9.75 -0.87
C ARG A 219 0.58 -10.29 -2.28
N SER A 220 0.54 -9.41 -3.28
CA SER A 220 0.34 -9.77 -4.68
C SER A 220 1.41 -10.73 -5.18
N PHE A 221 2.69 -10.44 -4.89
CA PHE A 221 3.81 -11.32 -5.19
C PHE A 221 3.63 -12.71 -4.57
N GLY A 222 3.31 -12.79 -3.28
CA GLY A 222 3.06 -14.05 -2.59
C GLY A 222 1.94 -14.86 -3.23
N LEU A 223 0.80 -14.22 -3.54
CA LEU A 223 -0.33 -14.87 -4.21
C LEU A 223 0.03 -15.36 -5.63
N CYS A 224 0.81 -14.59 -6.38
CA CYS A 224 1.28 -15.00 -7.71
C CYS A 224 2.14 -16.27 -7.62
N VAL A 225 3.11 -16.26 -6.70
CA VAL A 225 4.04 -17.37 -6.48
C VAL A 225 3.30 -18.64 -6.06
N VAL A 226 2.35 -18.54 -5.13
CA VAL A 226 1.52 -19.66 -4.72
C VAL A 226 0.68 -20.18 -5.89
N SER A 227 0.09 -19.28 -6.69
CA SER A 227 -0.68 -19.67 -7.88
C SER A 227 0.18 -20.39 -8.92
N GLY A 228 1.40 -19.90 -9.15
CA GLY A 228 2.37 -20.50 -10.06
C GLY A 228 2.80 -21.89 -9.60
N GLY A 229 3.09 -22.04 -8.30
CA GLY A 229 3.42 -23.34 -7.70
C GLY A 229 2.27 -24.35 -7.79
N LEU A 230 1.05 -23.94 -7.43
CA LEU A 230 -0.13 -24.81 -7.54
C LEU A 230 -0.39 -25.24 -8.99
N LEU A 231 -0.36 -24.30 -9.93
CA LEU A 231 -0.56 -24.60 -11.35
C LEU A 231 0.53 -25.53 -11.88
N ALA A 232 1.79 -25.32 -11.47
CA ALA A 232 2.90 -26.18 -11.84
C ALA A 232 2.70 -27.61 -11.30
N CYS A 233 2.36 -27.77 -10.03
CA CYS A 233 2.09 -29.09 -9.44
C CYS A 233 0.94 -29.83 -10.13
N LEU A 234 -0.05 -29.11 -10.67
CA LEU A 234 -1.19 -29.71 -11.37
C LEU A 234 -0.92 -30.06 -12.84
N THR A 235 0.04 -29.41 -13.48
CA THR A 235 0.25 -29.50 -14.94
C THR A 235 1.56 -30.18 -15.33
N VAL A 236 2.57 -30.07 -14.47
CA VAL A 236 3.90 -30.66 -14.68
C VAL A 236 3.88 -32.10 -14.19
N SER A 237 3.65 -33.02 -15.12
CA SER A 237 3.70 -34.47 -14.86
C SER A 237 4.77 -35.21 -15.68
N SER A 238 5.39 -34.54 -16.67
CA SER A 238 6.35 -35.16 -17.59
C SER A 238 7.75 -34.57 -17.47
N THR A 239 8.74 -35.35 -17.90
CA THR A 239 10.17 -35.03 -17.84
C THR A 239 10.74 -34.50 -19.16
N ASP A 240 9.88 -34.23 -20.15
CA ASP A 240 10.31 -33.83 -21.48
C ASP A 240 10.94 -32.42 -21.52
N PRO A 241 11.94 -32.17 -22.37
CA PRO A 241 12.55 -30.83 -22.51
C PRO A 241 11.57 -29.77 -23.05
N LYS A 242 10.51 -30.18 -23.77
CA LYS A 242 9.39 -29.28 -24.13
C LYS A 242 8.63 -28.78 -22.90
N THR A 243 8.59 -29.58 -21.85
CA THR A 243 7.99 -29.24 -20.56
C THR A 243 8.78 -28.14 -19.86
N ALA A 244 10.09 -28.01 -20.09
CA ALA A 244 10.91 -26.92 -19.58
C ALA A 244 10.44 -25.54 -20.07
N GLN A 245 10.33 -25.39 -21.39
CA GLN A 245 9.90 -24.14 -22.02
C GLN A 245 8.46 -23.81 -21.66
N ALA A 246 7.58 -24.82 -21.63
CA ALA A 246 6.20 -24.66 -21.20
C ALA A 246 6.10 -24.22 -19.73
N SER A 247 6.93 -24.79 -18.85
CA SER A 247 6.97 -24.46 -17.41
C SER A 247 7.41 -23.01 -17.17
N ILE A 248 8.45 -22.55 -17.88
CA ILE A 248 8.91 -21.15 -17.79
C ILE A 248 7.84 -20.21 -18.34
N ALA A 249 7.29 -20.49 -19.52
CA ALA A 249 6.26 -19.66 -20.16
C ALA A 249 5.00 -19.55 -19.31
N MET A 250 4.56 -20.66 -18.71
CA MET A 250 3.46 -20.69 -17.75
C MET A 250 3.75 -19.80 -16.55
N GLY A 251 4.95 -19.88 -15.99
CA GLY A 251 5.30 -19.05 -14.83
C GLY A 251 5.33 -17.55 -15.16
N ILE A 252 5.83 -17.18 -16.34
CA ILE A 252 5.76 -15.80 -16.85
C ILE A 252 4.30 -15.34 -17.00
N ALA A 253 3.44 -16.18 -17.59
CA ALA A 253 2.03 -15.86 -17.79
C ALA A 253 1.31 -15.61 -16.44
N VAL A 254 1.55 -16.45 -15.44
CA VAL A 254 1.03 -16.25 -14.08
C VAL A 254 1.56 -14.95 -13.47
N GLY A 255 2.86 -14.68 -13.60
CA GLY A 255 3.48 -13.46 -13.10
C GLY A 255 2.90 -12.18 -13.73
N LEU A 256 2.58 -12.22 -15.04
CA LEU A 256 1.94 -11.11 -15.76
C LEU A 256 0.48 -10.88 -15.32
N LEU A 257 -0.27 -11.95 -15.09
CA LEU A 257 -1.67 -11.88 -14.67
C LEU A 257 -1.85 -11.34 -13.25
N GLY A 258 -0.84 -11.48 -12.38
CA GLY A 258 -0.88 -10.91 -11.03
C GLY A 258 -1.97 -11.55 -10.16
N ASP A 259 -2.67 -10.72 -9.39
CA ASP A 259 -3.82 -11.14 -8.56
C ASP A 259 -4.93 -11.84 -9.35
N ARG A 260 -5.07 -11.56 -10.66
CA ARG A 260 -6.07 -12.23 -11.51
C ARG A 260 -5.77 -13.71 -11.69
N ALA A 261 -4.50 -14.10 -11.69
CA ALA A 261 -4.13 -15.52 -11.74
C ALA A 261 -4.61 -16.24 -10.49
N PHE A 262 -4.42 -15.64 -9.31
CA PHE A 262 -4.90 -16.21 -8.06
C PHE A 262 -6.43 -16.34 -8.04
N ILE A 263 -7.17 -15.32 -8.49
CA ILE A 263 -8.63 -15.39 -8.60
C ILE A 263 -9.05 -16.52 -9.56
N ALA A 264 -8.41 -16.63 -10.72
CA ALA A 264 -8.73 -17.69 -11.68
C ALA A 264 -8.42 -19.09 -11.14
N VAL A 265 -7.28 -19.28 -10.49
CA VAL A 265 -6.87 -20.56 -9.88
C VAL A 265 -7.77 -20.92 -8.71
N SER A 266 -8.07 -19.96 -7.82
CA SER A 266 -8.96 -20.17 -6.67
C SER A 266 -10.39 -20.45 -7.11
N ASN A 267 -10.94 -19.73 -8.09
CA ASN A 267 -12.27 -20.02 -8.64
C ASN A 267 -12.34 -21.41 -9.28
N ARG A 268 -11.27 -21.84 -9.97
CA ARG A 268 -11.21 -23.19 -10.54
C ARG A 268 -11.10 -24.26 -9.47
N ALA A 269 -10.31 -24.03 -8.42
CA ALA A 269 -10.23 -24.93 -7.27
C ALA A 269 -11.56 -25.01 -6.52
N ALA A 270 -12.24 -23.87 -6.32
CA ALA A 270 -13.56 -23.79 -5.72
C ALA A 270 -14.61 -24.55 -6.53
N ALA A 271 -14.58 -24.42 -7.87
CA ALA A 271 -15.46 -25.18 -8.76
C ALA A 271 -15.21 -26.70 -8.66
N LEU A 272 -13.94 -27.12 -8.54
CA LEU A 272 -13.60 -28.54 -8.30
C LEU A 272 -14.07 -29.04 -6.93
N LEU A 273 -14.15 -28.15 -5.93
CA LEU A 273 -14.64 -28.45 -4.58
C LEU A 273 -16.16 -28.26 -4.41
N GLY A 274 -16.87 -27.86 -5.47
CA GLY A 274 -18.32 -27.64 -5.44
C GLY A 274 -18.77 -26.42 -4.64
N THR A 275 -17.89 -25.44 -4.41
CA THR A 275 -18.21 -24.20 -3.68
C THR A 275 -18.44 -23.04 -4.65
N GLU A 276 -19.56 -22.35 -4.53
CA GLU A 276 -19.82 -21.10 -5.26
C GLU A 276 -19.07 -19.94 -4.58
N VAL A 277 -18.30 -19.18 -5.37
CA VAL A 277 -17.58 -17.99 -4.89
C VAL A 277 -18.45 -16.75 -5.18
N GLU A 278 -18.95 -16.09 -4.14
CA GLU A 278 -19.68 -14.84 -4.28
C GLU A 278 -18.70 -13.71 -4.65
N ALA A 279 -18.82 -13.17 -5.86
CA ALA A 279 -17.98 -12.08 -6.33
C ALA A 279 -18.52 -10.74 -5.79
N VAL A 280 -17.94 -10.24 -4.71
CA VAL A 280 -18.18 -8.86 -4.25
C VAL A 280 -17.38 -7.92 -5.15
N GLU A 281 -18.04 -7.11 -5.97
CA GLU A 281 -17.36 -6.06 -6.75
C GLU A 281 -16.93 -4.88 -5.84
N PRO A 282 -15.63 -4.68 -5.59
CA PRO A 282 -15.17 -3.57 -4.79
C PRO A 282 -15.33 -2.25 -5.56
N GLY A 283 -16.04 -1.27 -4.98
CA GLY A 283 -16.05 0.11 -5.47
C GLY A 283 -17.28 0.59 -6.23
N ILE A 284 -18.34 -0.22 -6.37
CA ILE A 284 -19.61 0.26 -6.94
C ILE A 284 -20.14 1.45 -6.14
N GLY A 285 -20.00 1.41 -4.80
CA GLY A 285 -20.58 2.41 -3.90
C GLY A 285 -20.07 3.85 -4.11
N LEU A 286 -18.85 4.05 -4.63
CA LEU A 286 -18.28 5.39 -4.80
C LEU A 286 -18.57 6.03 -6.16
N ARG A 287 -19.05 5.26 -7.15
CA ARG A 287 -19.34 5.76 -8.51
C ARG A 287 -20.46 6.80 -8.55
N VAL A 288 -21.24 6.86 -7.48
CA VAL A 288 -22.34 7.82 -7.32
C VAL A 288 -21.82 9.25 -7.07
N ILE A 289 -20.57 9.39 -6.59
CA ILE A 289 -19.93 10.69 -6.37
C ILE A 289 -19.32 11.20 -7.67
N GLU A 290 -19.69 12.41 -8.06
CA GLU A 290 -19.26 13.00 -9.31
C GLU A 290 -17.78 13.38 -9.27
N GLY A 291 -17.05 13.04 -10.34
CA GLY A 291 -15.63 13.30 -10.46
C GLY A 291 -14.73 12.25 -9.80
N VAL A 292 -15.30 11.19 -9.20
CA VAL A 292 -14.55 9.99 -8.77
C VAL A 292 -14.44 9.03 -9.94
N GLY A 293 -13.27 8.96 -10.57
CA GLY A 293 -12.99 8.00 -11.63
C GLY A 293 -12.68 6.59 -11.09
N ALA A 294 -12.45 5.64 -12.01
CA ALA A 294 -12.05 4.28 -11.64
C ALA A 294 -10.71 4.24 -10.88
N GLU A 295 -9.75 5.05 -11.31
CA GLU A 295 -8.46 5.18 -10.62
C GLU A 295 -8.64 5.78 -9.22
N ASP A 296 -9.42 6.85 -9.10
CA ASP A 296 -9.68 7.49 -7.80
C ASP A 296 -10.39 6.54 -6.83
N SER A 297 -11.36 5.77 -7.32
CA SER A 297 -12.05 4.73 -6.53
C SER A 297 -11.06 3.68 -6.02
N GLN A 298 -10.14 3.22 -6.88
CA GLN A 298 -9.08 2.30 -6.46
C GLN A 298 -8.17 2.93 -5.38
N ARG A 299 -7.83 4.22 -5.50
CA ARG A 299 -7.02 4.93 -4.49
C ARG A 299 -7.73 5.11 -3.16
N LEU A 300 -9.03 5.41 -3.19
CA LEU A 300 -9.84 5.46 -1.98
C LEU A 300 -9.94 4.08 -1.32
N GLN A 301 -10.04 3.01 -2.11
CA GLN A 301 -10.02 1.64 -1.59
C GLN A 301 -8.67 1.27 -0.94
N GLU A 302 -7.54 1.70 -1.49
CA GLU A 302 -6.20 1.56 -0.86
C GLU A 302 -6.16 2.25 0.52
N GLU A 303 -7.00 3.27 0.73
CA GLU A 303 -7.21 3.94 2.02
C GLU A 303 -8.35 3.37 2.89
N ASN A 304 -8.88 2.19 2.54
CA ASN A 304 -10.05 1.54 3.15
C ASN A 304 -11.33 2.40 3.08
N VAL A 305 -11.43 3.28 2.09
CA VAL A 305 -12.64 4.06 1.80
C VAL A 305 -13.35 3.39 0.65
N THR A 306 -14.33 2.55 0.97
CA THR A 306 -15.08 1.73 -0.01
C THR A 306 -16.54 2.17 -0.18
N SER A 307 -17.04 3.05 0.69
CA SER A 307 -18.42 3.51 0.71
C SER A 307 -18.55 5.03 0.81
N VAL A 308 -19.69 5.56 0.35
CA VAL A 308 -20.00 7.01 0.46
C VAL A 308 -19.95 7.47 1.92
N HIS A 309 -20.45 6.64 2.84
CA HIS A 309 -20.39 6.94 4.27
C HIS A 309 -18.95 7.04 4.78
N ALA A 310 -18.07 6.09 4.41
CA ALA A 310 -16.66 6.16 4.80
C ALA A 310 -15.98 7.42 4.23
N LEU A 311 -16.31 7.79 2.99
CA LEU A 311 -15.78 9.00 2.35
C LEU A 311 -16.22 10.29 3.04
N ALA A 312 -17.48 10.36 3.50
CA ALA A 312 -18.02 11.54 4.18
C ALA A 312 -17.29 11.85 5.51
N PHE A 313 -16.91 10.80 6.26
CA PHE A 313 -16.39 10.96 7.63
C PHE A 313 -14.89 10.73 7.80
N VAL A 314 -14.18 10.21 6.79
CA VAL A 314 -12.72 10.12 6.85
C VAL A 314 -12.10 11.52 6.97
N PRO A 315 -11.08 11.76 7.82
CA PRO A 315 -10.45 13.08 7.88
C PRO A 315 -9.83 13.48 6.53
N ALA A 316 -10.19 14.65 5.99
CA ALA A 316 -9.57 15.21 4.78
C ALA A 316 -8.02 15.18 4.81
N PRO A 317 -7.34 15.61 5.90
CA PRO A 317 -5.88 15.51 5.96
C PRO A 317 -5.36 14.08 5.87
N ARG A 318 -6.10 13.07 6.35
CA ARG A 318 -5.68 11.66 6.24
C ARG A 318 -5.62 11.21 4.79
N LEU A 319 -6.61 11.60 3.97
CA LEU A 319 -6.59 11.30 2.54
C LEU A 319 -5.48 12.10 1.83
N PHE A 320 -5.32 13.38 2.17
CA PHE A 320 -4.29 14.23 1.57
C PHE A 320 -2.85 13.72 1.83
N PHE A 321 -2.54 13.28 3.04
CA PHE A 321 -1.19 12.81 3.37
C PHE A 321 -0.89 11.36 2.95
N ASN A 322 -1.92 10.55 2.74
CA ASN A 322 -1.74 9.14 2.34
C ASN A 322 -1.96 8.90 0.84
N SER A 323 -2.37 9.90 0.06
CA SER A 323 -2.61 9.73 -1.38
C SER A 323 -2.03 10.89 -2.18
N SER A 324 -1.92 10.69 -3.49
CA SER A 324 -1.58 11.76 -4.44
C SER A 324 -2.71 12.77 -4.68
N LEU A 325 -3.91 12.56 -4.11
CA LEU A 325 -5.10 13.38 -4.35
C LEU A 325 -4.92 14.83 -3.87
N ASN A 326 -5.50 15.76 -4.63
CA ASN A 326 -5.52 17.18 -4.29
C ASN A 326 -6.53 17.44 -3.15
N LEU A 327 -6.17 18.29 -2.18
CA LEU A 327 -7.05 18.65 -1.05
C LEU A 327 -8.41 19.20 -1.49
N GLN A 328 -8.45 20.07 -2.51
CA GLN A 328 -9.70 20.64 -3.02
C GLN A 328 -10.60 19.56 -3.62
N ARG A 329 -10.02 18.63 -4.37
CA ARG A 329 -10.75 17.49 -4.96
C ARG A 329 -11.28 16.55 -3.88
N ILE A 330 -10.49 16.28 -2.84
CA ILE A 330 -10.95 15.55 -1.65
C ILE A 330 -12.13 16.29 -1.02
N CYS A 331 -12.01 17.60 -0.81
CA CYS A 331 -13.07 18.38 -0.19
C CYS A 331 -14.37 18.34 -1.00
N ASP A 332 -14.30 18.50 -2.32
CA ASP A 332 -15.47 18.44 -3.20
C ASP A 332 -16.15 17.05 -3.17
N TRP A 333 -15.37 15.97 -3.10
CA TRP A 333 -15.93 14.62 -2.97
C TRP A 333 -16.58 14.36 -1.62
N GLN A 334 -15.96 14.85 -0.54
CA GLN A 334 -16.53 14.74 0.80
C GLN A 334 -17.78 15.60 0.95
N ASP A 335 -17.83 16.75 0.28
CA ASP A 335 -18.98 17.66 0.28
C ASP A 335 -20.20 16.98 -0.36
N GLN A 336 -19.99 16.32 -1.50
CA GLN A 336 -20.99 15.47 -2.12
C GLN A 336 -21.36 14.28 -1.22
N ALA A 337 -20.37 13.56 -0.68
CA ALA A 337 -20.63 12.37 0.14
C ALA A 337 -21.46 12.70 1.40
N LEU A 338 -21.18 13.83 2.06
CA LEU A 338 -21.96 14.31 3.20
C LEU A 338 -23.41 14.57 2.80
N LEU A 339 -23.64 15.23 1.65
CA LEU A 339 -24.99 15.47 1.15
C LEU A 339 -25.75 14.15 0.97
N PHE A 340 -25.12 13.17 0.33
CA PHE A 340 -25.70 11.85 0.12
C PHE A 340 -26.04 11.13 1.42
N VAL A 341 -25.18 11.23 2.44
CA VAL A 341 -25.43 10.64 3.76
C VAL A 341 -26.61 11.32 4.46
N TYR A 342 -26.74 12.64 4.37
CA TYR A 342 -27.80 13.37 5.08
C TYR A 342 -29.17 13.27 4.42
N VAL A 343 -29.23 13.41 3.10
CA VAL A 343 -30.52 13.52 2.39
C VAL A 343 -30.88 12.25 1.60
N GLY A 344 -29.92 11.34 1.39
CA GLY A 344 -30.07 10.17 0.53
C GLY A 344 -29.79 10.47 -0.95
N GLU A 345 -29.43 9.45 -1.72
CA GLU A 345 -29.03 9.60 -3.13
C GLU A 345 -30.12 10.25 -4.00
N SER A 346 -31.38 9.84 -3.85
CA SER A 346 -32.49 10.37 -4.66
C SER A 346 -32.70 11.87 -4.43
N ARG A 347 -32.70 12.31 -3.17
CA ARG A 347 -32.86 13.73 -2.82
C ARG A 347 -31.62 14.54 -3.18
N ALA A 348 -30.42 13.98 -3.05
CA ALA A 348 -29.19 14.64 -3.46
C ALA A 348 -29.18 14.89 -4.98
N LYS A 349 -29.66 13.94 -5.79
CA LYS A 349 -29.85 14.13 -7.24
C LYS A 349 -30.87 15.23 -7.54
N ALA A 350 -32.03 15.23 -6.86
CA ALA A 350 -33.04 16.27 -7.03
C ALA A 350 -32.53 17.67 -6.64
N LEU A 351 -31.79 17.80 -5.53
CA LEU A 351 -31.12 19.05 -5.13
C LEU A 351 -30.16 19.56 -6.20
N ARG A 352 -29.42 18.67 -6.84
CA ARG A 352 -28.49 19.02 -7.91
C ARG A 352 -29.21 19.47 -9.18
N GLU A 353 -30.15 18.68 -9.66
CA GLU A 353 -30.83 18.91 -10.95
C GLU A 353 -31.77 20.13 -10.91
N GLN A 354 -32.49 20.31 -9.80
CA GLN A 354 -33.55 21.32 -9.70
C GLN A 354 -33.10 22.61 -9.02
N PHE A 355 -32.10 22.53 -8.13
CA PHE A 355 -31.65 23.68 -7.32
C PHE A 355 -30.15 24.00 -7.48
N GLN A 356 -29.42 23.27 -8.34
CA GLN A 356 -27.98 23.45 -8.55
C GLN A 356 -27.13 23.29 -7.26
N ILE A 357 -27.65 22.57 -6.28
CA ILE A 357 -26.95 22.29 -5.01
C ILE A 357 -26.14 21.00 -5.18
N ARG A 358 -24.81 21.12 -5.28
CA ARG A 358 -23.93 19.98 -5.57
C ARG A 358 -23.49 19.23 -4.31
N GLY A 359 -23.33 19.93 -3.20
CA GLY A 359 -22.76 19.41 -1.95
C GLY A 359 -23.44 19.94 -0.68
N ALA A 360 -23.01 19.40 0.45
CA ALA A 360 -23.51 19.73 1.78
C ALA A 360 -23.22 21.18 2.20
N ILE A 361 -22.14 21.80 1.72
CA ILE A 361 -21.82 23.22 1.98
C ILE A 361 -22.89 24.14 1.40
N ASP A 362 -23.31 23.90 0.16
CA ASP A 362 -24.38 24.67 -0.48
C ASP A 362 -25.73 24.39 0.19
N ALA A 363 -25.99 23.14 0.57
CA ALA A 363 -27.19 22.77 1.33
C ALA A 363 -27.22 23.41 2.73
N GLN A 364 -26.07 23.58 3.39
CA GLN A 364 -25.95 24.31 4.66
C GLN A 364 -26.27 25.79 4.48
N ARG A 365 -25.80 26.43 3.40
CA ARG A 365 -26.14 27.83 3.07
C ARG A 365 -27.64 27.99 2.86
N LEU A 366 -28.25 27.07 2.11
CA LEU A 366 -29.70 27.00 1.94
C LEU A 366 -30.39 26.84 3.32
N GLY A 367 -29.90 25.93 4.16
CA GLY A 367 -30.48 25.68 5.47
C GLY A 367 -30.42 26.87 6.43
N ARG A 368 -29.35 27.67 6.40
CA ARG A 368 -29.22 28.88 7.22
C ARG A 368 -30.22 29.98 6.85
N GLY A 369 -30.62 30.05 5.58
CA GLY A 369 -31.64 31.00 5.11
C GLY A 369 -33.04 30.40 4.95
N PHE A 370 -33.27 29.16 5.38
CA PHE A 370 -34.50 28.42 5.04
C PHE A 370 -35.77 29.13 5.54
N GLU A 371 -35.75 29.66 6.76
CA GLU A 371 -36.89 30.37 7.35
C GLU A 371 -37.15 31.73 6.69
N ASP A 372 -36.11 32.35 6.12
CA ASP A 372 -36.20 33.66 5.45
C ASP A 372 -36.66 33.56 3.98
N MET A 373 -36.75 32.34 3.43
CA MET A 373 -37.19 32.13 2.04
C MET A 373 -38.69 32.36 1.85
N PRO A 374 -39.14 32.81 0.66
CA PRO A 374 -40.56 32.87 0.32
C PRO A 374 -41.24 31.50 0.52
N ALA A 375 -42.47 31.50 1.05
CA ALA A 375 -43.23 30.28 1.32
C ALA A 375 -43.41 29.38 0.07
N GLU A 376 -43.51 29.99 -1.11
CA GLU A 376 -43.59 29.30 -2.40
C GLU A 376 -42.33 28.46 -2.67
N VAL A 377 -41.15 29.01 -2.41
CA VAL A 377 -39.85 28.34 -2.60
C VAL A 377 -39.68 27.21 -1.58
N GLN A 378 -40.09 27.44 -0.33
CA GLN A 378 -40.09 26.40 0.70
C GLN A 378 -41.01 25.23 0.30
N GLN A 379 -42.21 25.53 -0.21
CA GLN A 379 -43.16 24.52 -0.65
C GLN A 379 -42.68 23.77 -1.88
N GLN A 380 -42.05 24.47 -2.83
CA GLN A 380 -41.40 23.83 -3.98
C GLN A 380 -40.29 22.86 -3.54
N LEU A 381 -39.42 23.27 -2.60
CA LEU A 381 -38.39 22.38 -2.03
C LEU A 381 -38.99 21.13 -1.38
N VAL A 382 -40.08 21.28 -0.61
CA VAL A 382 -40.77 20.16 0.04
C VAL A 382 -41.30 19.16 -0.98
N VAL A 383 -41.95 19.64 -2.04
CA VAL A 383 -42.52 18.80 -3.11
C VAL A 383 -41.42 18.15 -3.94
N SER A 384 -40.46 18.94 -4.41
CA SER A 384 -39.34 18.49 -5.24
C SER A 384 -38.47 17.42 -4.59
N LEU A 385 -38.26 17.51 -3.28
CA LEU A 385 -37.43 16.58 -2.52
C LEU A 385 -38.24 15.43 -1.90
N ASN A 386 -39.55 15.38 -2.21
CA ASN A 386 -40.48 14.37 -1.71
C ASN A 386 -40.39 14.23 -0.18
N PHE A 387 -40.48 15.36 0.53
CA PHE A 387 -40.55 15.36 1.99
C PHE A 387 -41.97 15.04 2.46
N PRO A 388 -42.14 14.25 3.53
CA PRO A 388 -43.48 13.93 4.06
C PRO A 388 -44.23 15.15 4.57
N SER A 389 -43.51 16.13 5.10
CA SER A 389 -44.07 17.40 5.55
C SER A 389 -43.03 18.52 5.54
N PRO A 390 -43.45 19.80 5.55
CA PRO A 390 -42.54 20.94 5.69
C PRO A 390 -41.68 20.87 6.95
N THR A 391 -42.20 20.27 8.03
CA THR A 391 -41.48 20.06 9.28
C THR A 391 -40.25 19.17 9.10
N HIS A 392 -40.32 18.13 8.25
CA HIS A 392 -39.17 17.27 7.96
C HIS A 392 -38.08 18.03 7.21
N ALA A 393 -38.46 18.89 6.25
CA ALA A 393 -37.52 19.74 5.54
C ALA A 393 -36.83 20.72 6.51
N ARG A 394 -37.61 21.40 7.37
CA ARG A 394 -37.07 22.28 8.43
C ARG A 394 -36.09 21.56 9.33
N GLN A 395 -36.44 20.38 9.85
CA GLN A 395 -35.57 19.61 10.73
C GLN A 395 -34.25 19.22 10.06
N LEU A 396 -34.30 18.78 8.80
CA LEU A 396 -33.11 18.42 8.04
C LEU A 396 -32.21 19.62 7.78
N PHE A 397 -32.77 20.74 7.32
CA PHE A 397 -32.01 21.96 7.05
C PHE A 397 -31.47 22.62 8.31
N ALA A 398 -32.23 22.60 9.41
CA ALA A 398 -31.75 23.04 10.72
C ALA A 398 -30.56 22.19 11.17
N ARG A 399 -30.59 20.86 10.95
CA ARG A 399 -29.46 19.97 11.25
C ARG A 399 -28.23 20.32 10.41
N LEU A 400 -28.40 20.52 9.11
CA LEU A 400 -27.29 20.90 8.21
C LEU A 400 -26.70 22.27 8.56
N ALA A 401 -27.54 23.24 8.95
CA ALA A 401 -27.14 24.62 9.25
C ALA A 401 -26.08 24.72 10.36
N VAL A 402 -26.16 23.82 11.35
CA VAL A 402 -25.29 23.77 12.54
C VAL A 402 -24.29 22.61 12.51
N ASP A 403 -24.17 21.90 11.39
CA ASP A 403 -23.33 20.71 11.34
C ASP A 403 -21.83 21.06 11.39
N PRO A 404 -21.10 20.63 12.44
CA PRO A 404 -19.70 20.99 12.62
C PRO A 404 -18.79 20.35 11.57
N ARG A 405 -19.22 19.27 10.92
CA ARG A 405 -18.43 18.57 9.90
C ARG A 405 -18.43 19.34 8.58
N ILE A 406 -19.55 19.97 8.24
CA ILE A 406 -19.65 20.84 7.06
C ILE A 406 -18.78 22.08 7.28
N ASP A 407 -18.78 22.66 8.49
CA ASP A 407 -17.92 23.79 8.82
C ASP A 407 -16.42 23.45 8.78
N GLU A 408 -16.02 22.25 9.24
CA GLU A 408 -14.64 21.74 9.07
C GLU A 408 -14.26 21.64 7.59
N LEU A 409 -15.15 21.09 6.78
CA LEU A 409 -14.89 20.91 5.35
C LEU A 409 -14.73 22.26 4.64
N ARG A 410 -15.55 23.25 5.03
CA ARG A 410 -15.40 24.64 4.57
C ARG A 410 -14.05 25.22 4.95
N ALA A 411 -13.57 24.95 6.17
CA ALA A 411 -12.26 25.40 6.62
C ALA A 411 -11.13 24.84 5.74
N TYR A 412 -11.17 23.53 5.43
CA TYR A 412 -10.18 22.91 4.55
C TYR A 412 -10.27 23.41 3.11
N ARG A 413 -11.48 23.62 2.58
CA ARG A 413 -11.71 24.15 1.23
C ARG A 413 -11.19 25.58 1.08
N ALA A 414 -11.34 26.41 2.11
CA ALA A 414 -10.87 27.79 2.13
C ALA A 414 -9.38 27.93 2.50
N ALA A 415 -8.74 26.85 2.94
CA ALA A 415 -7.36 26.88 3.38
C ALA A 415 -6.35 26.92 2.23
N GLU A 416 -5.22 27.56 2.50
CA GLU A 416 -4.06 27.59 1.65
C GLU A 416 -2.98 26.67 2.20
N LEU A 417 -2.30 25.94 1.31
CA LEU A 417 -1.22 25.05 1.66
C LEU A 417 0.11 25.76 1.48
N THR A 418 0.86 25.89 2.56
CA THR A 418 2.22 26.44 2.52
C THR A 418 3.23 25.36 2.80
N LEU A 419 4.32 25.36 2.05
CA LEU A 419 5.47 24.50 2.34
C LEU A 419 6.24 25.14 3.48
N GLU A 420 6.45 24.38 4.55
CA GLU A 420 7.44 24.73 5.56
C GLU A 420 8.81 24.74 4.85
N PRO A 421 9.51 25.89 4.80
CA PRO A 421 10.85 25.92 4.25
C PRO A 421 11.68 24.93 5.08
N LEU A 422 12.38 24.01 4.40
CA LEU A 422 13.42 23.22 5.03
C LEU A 422 14.42 24.24 5.59
N LEU A 423 14.31 24.56 6.88
CA LEU A 423 15.34 25.31 7.56
C LEU A 423 16.65 24.55 7.30
N ASP A 424 17.63 25.25 6.73
CA ASP A 424 18.97 24.75 6.47
C ASP A 424 19.59 24.31 7.80
N ASP A 425 19.30 23.07 8.22
CA ASP A 425 19.94 22.38 9.35
C ASP A 425 21.41 22.01 9.05
N ARG A 426 22.00 22.62 8.01
CA ARG A 426 23.46 22.63 7.74
C ARG A 426 24.20 23.73 8.49
N ARG A 427 23.60 24.27 9.56
CA ARG A 427 24.26 25.19 10.51
C ARG A 427 23.97 24.76 11.96
N ALA A 428 24.36 23.54 12.31
CA ALA A 428 24.62 23.15 13.70
C ALA A 428 25.77 22.15 13.73
#